data_AF-A0A6B3CPW9-F1
#
_entry.id   AF-A0A6B3CPW9-F1
#
_cell.length_a   1.000
_cell.length_b   1.000
_cell.length_c   1.000
_cell.angle_alpha   90.00
_cell.angle_beta   90.00
_cell.angle_gamma   90.00
#
_symmetry.space_group_name_H-M   'P 1'
#
loop_
_entity.id
_entity.type
_entity.pdbx_description
1 polymer ?
#
loop_
_entity_poly.entity_id
_entity_poly.type
_entity_poly.pdbx_seq_one_letter_code
_entity_poly.pdbx_strand_id
1 'polypeptide(L)' 'AILVEPNARNTGENITLSRALLAQRGITVSSALLVCKPYEQRLAYATARKLWPDAEWVCASAPMSIAEYVASIGDERL' A
#
# COMPACT_ATOMS: atom_id res chain seq x y z
N ALA A 1 15.38 -7.67 5.62
CA ALA A 1 15.52 -6.28 6.10
C ALA A 1 14.14 -5.65 6.18
N ILE A 2 13.93 -4.66 7.06
CA ILE A 2 12.70 -3.88 7.14
C ILE A 2 13.08 -2.41 6.95
N LEU A 3 12.38 -1.72 6.06
CA LEU A 3 12.56 -0.29 5.81
C LEU A 3 11.26 0.42 6.17
N VAL A 4 11.36 1.53 6.90
CA VAL A 4 10.21 2.32 7.33
C VAL A 4 10.30 3.69 6.67
N GLU A 5 9.24 4.07 5.96
CA GLU A 5 9.02 5.43 5.48
C GLU A 5 8.04 6.11 6.48
N PRO A 6 8.49 7.07 7.30
CA PRO A 6 7.68 7.60 8.40
C PRO A 6 6.95 8.92 8.08
N ASN A 7 7.11 9.49 6.87
CA ASN A 7 6.68 10.86 6.59
C ASN A 7 5.41 10.94 5.74
N ALA A 8 5.00 9.87 5.07
CA ALA A 8 3.79 9.86 4.25
C ALA A 8 2.54 10.16 5.07
N ARG A 9 1.68 11.03 4.52
CA ARG A 9 0.43 11.49 5.15
C ARG A 9 -0.80 11.08 4.36
N ASN A 10 -0.62 10.52 3.17
CA ASN A 10 -1.70 10.07 2.30
C ASN A 10 -1.21 8.92 1.39
N THR A 11 -2.16 8.26 0.73
CA THR A 11 -1.88 7.12 -0.14
C THR A 11 -0.92 7.43 -1.28
N GLY A 12 -0.93 8.67 -1.81
CA GLY A 12 0.00 9.05 -2.87
C GLY A 12 1.43 9.14 -2.37
N GLU A 13 1.62 9.78 -1.22
CA GLU A 13 2.91 9.88 -0.55
C GLU A 13 3.44 8.52 -0.10
N ASN A 14 2.58 7.60 0.33
CA ASN A 14 2.99 6.22 0.63
C ASN A 14 3.75 5.59 -0.55
N ILE A 15 3.30 5.83 -1.79
CA ILE A 15 3.93 5.28 -3.00
C ILE A 15 5.20 6.03 -3.36
N THR A 16 5.14 7.36 -3.45
CA THR A 16 6.26 8.17 -3.95
C THR A 16 7.44 8.17 -2.97
N LEU A 17 7.18 8.25 -1.66
CA LEU A 17 8.24 8.23 -0.64
C LEU A 17 8.82 6.83 -0.45
N SER A 18 8.02 5.76 -0.55
CA SER A 18 8.54 4.39 -0.55
C SER A 18 9.46 4.14 -1.76
N ARG A 19 9.07 4.60 -2.95
CA ARG A 19 9.94 4.54 -4.14
C ARG A 19 11.26 5.27 -3.91
N ALA A 20 11.21 6.48 -3.36
CA ALA A 20 12.40 7.27 -3.07
C ALA A 20 13.32 6.57 -2.05
N LEU A 21 12.76 5.98 -0.98
CA LEU A 21 13.50 5.23 0.02
C LEU A 21 14.24 4.02 -0.58
N LEU A 22 13.58 3.29 -1.49
CA LEU A 22 14.18 2.15 -2.18
C LEU A 22 15.31 2.60 -3.13
N ALA A 23 15.08 3.67 -3.89
CA ALA A 23 16.07 4.24 -4.80
C ALA A 23 17.32 4.74 -4.08
N GLN A 24 17.17 5.39 -2.91
CA GLN A 24 18.29 5.82 -2.06
C GLN A 24 19.16 4.66 -1.58
N ARG A 25 18.62 3.44 -1.56
CA ARG A 25 19.34 2.21 -1.20
C ARG A 25 19.82 1.42 -2.43
N GLY A 26 19.66 1.96 -3.64
CA GLY A 26 20.02 1.29 -4.88
C GLY A 26 19.17 0.07 -5.20
N ILE A 27 17.95 -0.01 -4.66
CA ILE A 27 17.04 -1.14 -4.86
C ILE A 27 16.13 -0.84 -6.06
N THR A 28 16.35 -1.57 -7.16
CA THR A 28 15.46 -1.54 -8.33
C THR A 28 14.30 -2.51 -8.10
N VAL A 29 13.07 -2.02 -8.28
CA VAL A 29 11.84 -2.82 -8.08
C VAL A 29 11.10 -2.94 -9.41
N SER A 30 10.89 -4.18 -9.85
CA SER A 30 10.07 -4.51 -11.02
C SER A 30 8.61 -4.83 -10.66
N SER A 31 8.35 -5.29 -9.44
CA SER A 31 7.01 -5.58 -8.95
C SER A 31 6.85 -5.36 -7.45
N ALA A 32 5.63 -5.04 -7.01
CA ALA A 32 5.30 -4.79 -5.61
C ALA A 32 3.92 -5.34 -5.23
N LEU A 33 3.85 -5.92 -4.03
CA LEU A 33 2.59 -6.25 -3.36
C LEU A 33 2.19 -5.08 -2.46
N LEU A 34 1.02 -4.49 -2.73
CA LEU A 34 0.40 -3.48 -1.90
C LEU A 34 -0.62 -4.14 -0.97
N VAL A 35 -0.43 -3.98 0.32
CA VAL A 35 -1.38 -4.40 1.36
C VAL A 35 -2.01 -3.15 1.97
N CYS A 36 -3.34 -3.15 2.09
CA CYS A 36 -4.10 -1.99 2.55
C CYS A 36 -5.39 -2.43 3.23
N LYS A 37 -6.12 -1.46 3.80
CA LYS A 37 -7.44 -1.72 4.37
C LYS A 37 -8.45 -2.09 3.26
N PRO A 38 -9.45 -2.95 3.55
CA PRO A 38 -10.40 -3.45 2.54
C PRO A 38 -11.07 -2.35 1.71
N TYR A 39 -11.51 -1.29 2.37
CA TYR A 39 -12.20 -0.19 1.70
C TYR A 39 -11.27 0.73 0.88
N GLU A 40 -9.94 0.63 1.04
CA GLU A 40 -8.94 1.45 0.35
C GLU A 40 -8.38 0.77 -0.91
N GLN A 41 -8.59 -0.54 -1.09
CA GLN A 41 -7.90 -1.37 -2.08
C GLN A 41 -7.94 -0.82 -3.51
N ARG A 42 -9.12 -0.38 -3.95
CA ARG A 42 -9.29 0.16 -5.31
C ARG A 42 -8.54 1.48 -5.50
N LEU A 43 -8.65 2.39 -4.53
CA LEU A 43 -7.97 3.69 -4.58
C LEU A 43 -6.46 3.52 -4.48
N ALA A 44 -5.98 2.64 -3.59
CA ALA A 44 -4.57 2.38 -3.40
C ALA A 44 -3.93 1.79 -4.66
N TYR A 45 -4.58 0.79 -5.28
CA TYR A 45 -4.11 0.19 -6.52
C TYR A 45 -4.05 1.19 -7.68
N ALA A 46 -5.11 1.99 -7.88
CA ALA A 46 -5.14 2.99 -8.93
C ALA A 46 -4.07 4.09 -8.72
N THR A 47 -3.91 4.55 -7.49
CA THR A 47 -2.88 5.53 -7.10
C THR A 47 -1.47 5.00 -7.36
N ALA A 48 -1.20 3.76 -6.95
CA ALA A 48 0.09 3.12 -7.12
C ALA A 48 0.48 3.01 -8.60
N ARG A 49 -0.43 2.50 -9.45
CA ARG A 49 -0.21 2.40 -10.89
C ARG A 49 -0.04 3.76 -11.57
N LYS A 50 -0.72 4.81 -11.10
CA LYS A 50 -0.59 6.16 -11.65
C LYS A 50 0.74 6.81 -11.29
N LEU A 51 1.17 6.70 -10.04
CA LEU A 51 2.36 7.40 -9.53
C LEU A 51 3.67 6.64 -9.78
N TRP A 52 3.58 5.32 -9.92
CA TRP A 52 4.70 4.43 -10.22
C TRP A 52 4.31 3.41 -11.30
N PRO A 53 4.21 3.85 -12.58
CA PRO A 53 3.75 3.00 -13.68
C PRO A 53 4.75 1.92 -14.10
N ASP A 54 6.05 2.10 -13.81
CA ASP A 54 7.11 1.16 -14.21
C ASP A 54 7.15 -0.13 -13.36
N ALA A 55 6.47 -0.14 -12.21
CA ALA A 55 6.37 -1.33 -11.36
C ALA A 55 5.06 -2.08 -11.64
N GLU A 56 5.14 -3.40 -11.69
CA GLU A 56 3.95 -4.26 -11.69
C GLU A 56 3.34 -4.32 -10.29
N TRP A 57 2.06 -3.98 -10.18
CA TRP A 57 1.37 -3.93 -8.90
C TRP A 57 0.41 -5.10 -8.74
N VAL A 58 0.52 -5.78 -7.60
CA VAL A 58 -0.54 -6.64 -7.05
C VAL A 58 -1.07 -5.95 -5.80
N CYS A 59 -2.39 -5.93 -5.62
CA CYS A 59 -3.02 -5.29 -4.47
C CYS A 59 -3.94 -6.26 -3.76
N ALA A 60 -3.72 -6.48 -2.47
CA ALA A 60 -4.50 -7.39 -1.63
C ALA A 60 -5.02 -6.68 -0.38
N SER A 61 -6.21 -7.11 0.05
CA SER A 61 -6.81 -6.74 1.33
C SER A 61 -7.64 -7.92 1.83
N ALA A 62 -8.12 -7.87 3.08
CA ALA A 62 -9.06 -8.88 3.57
C ALA A 62 -10.35 -8.88 2.72
N PRO A 63 -10.86 -10.05 2.28
CA PRO A 63 -12.02 -10.15 1.40
C PRO A 63 -13.32 -9.92 2.19
N MET A 64 -13.56 -8.68 2.59
CA MET A 64 -14.70 -8.29 3.41
C MET A 64 -15.29 -6.96 2.96
N SER A 65 -16.56 -6.76 3.26
CA SER A 65 -17.26 -5.49 3.09
C SER A 65 -16.81 -4.45 4.10
N ILE A 66 -17.13 -3.18 3.83
CA ILE A 66 -16.87 -2.09 4.78
C ILE A 66 -17.65 -2.27 6.09
N ALA A 67 -18.87 -2.86 6.03
CA ALA A 67 -19.69 -3.10 7.21
C ALA A 67 -19.05 -4.15 8.13
N GLU A 68 -18.55 -5.24 7.54
CA GLU A 68 -17.80 -6.27 8.29
C GLU A 68 -16.51 -5.69 8.87
N TYR A 69 -15.79 -4.86 8.11
CA TYR A 69 -14.55 -4.22 8.58
C TYR A 69 -14.82 -3.28 9.77
N VAL A 70 -15.89 -2.49 9.73
CA VAL A 70 -16.27 -1.63 10.85
C VAL A 70 -16.68 -2.46 12.06
N ALA A 71 -17.41 -3.54 11.86
CA ALA A 71 -17.82 -4.44 12.93
C ALA A 71 -16.64 -5.17 13.60
N SER A 72 -15.52 -5.36 12.88
CA SER A 72 -14.33 -6.01 13.42
C SER A 72 -13.37 -5.06 14.16
N ILE A 73 -13.62 -3.75 14.18
CA ILE A 73 -12.74 -2.81 14.87
C ILE A 73 -12.70 -3.14 16.36
N GLY A 74 -11.51 -3.47 16.88
CA GLY A 74 -11.31 -3.89 18.26
C GLY A 74 -11.23 -5.41 18.46
N ASP A 75 -11.41 -6.21 17.40
CA ASP A 75 -11.06 -7.64 17.40
C ASP A 75 -9.58 -7.81 17.02
N GLU A 76 -8.76 -8.35 17.92
CA GLU A 76 -7.32 -8.56 17.70
C GLU A 76 -7.01 -9.61 16.62
N ARG A 77 -8.03 -10.33 16.14
CA ARG A 77 -7.89 -11.36 15.08
C ARG A 77 -7.97 -10.76 13.67
N LEU A 78 -8.26 -9.46 13.54
CA LEU A 78 -8.37 -8.71 12.27
C LEU A 78 -7.52 -7.44 12.25
#